data_AF-A0A6A7LIG5-F1
#
_entry.id   AF-A0A6A7LIG5-F1
#
_cell.length_a   1.000
_cell.length_b   1.000
_cell.length_c   1.000
_cell.angle_alpha   90.00
_cell.angle_beta   90.00
_cell.angle_gamma   90.00
#
_symmetry.space_group_name_H-M   'P 1'
#
loop_
_entity.id
_entity.type
_entity.pdbx_description
1 polymer ?
#
loop_
_entity_poly.entity_id
_entity_poly.type
_entity_poly.pdbx_seq_one_letter_code
_entity_poly.pdbx_strand_id
1 'polypeptide(L)' 'MAIEGKKINLQRLSPDYNFNIDEEKAEYVLKQNLKKRMSELQYRLYAERKKGLLIVFQGIDTSGKDSTIRHDILPY' A
#
# COMPACT_ATOMS: atom_id res chain seq x y z
N MET A 1 12.64 5.45 -4.41
CA MET A 1 12.95 4.93 -3.07
C MET A 1 13.61 6.05 -2.28
N ALA A 2 13.13 6.34 -1.07
CA ALA A 2 13.82 7.22 -0.13
C ALA A 2 15.04 6.49 0.42
N ILE A 3 16.20 7.16 0.46
CA ILE A 3 17.44 6.61 1.02
C ILE A 3 17.86 7.54 2.14
N GLU A 4 18.20 6.97 3.29
CA GLU A 4 18.67 7.73 4.45
C GLU A 4 19.82 8.67 4.08
N GLY A 5 19.75 9.91 4.56
CA GLY A 5 20.74 10.94 4.27
C GLY A 5 20.74 11.49 2.84
N LYS A 6 19.87 11.02 1.94
CA LYS A 6 19.78 11.55 0.56
C LYS A 6 18.60 12.50 0.38
N LYS A 7 18.87 13.64 -0.25
CA LYS A 7 17.82 14.58 -0.67
C LYS A 7 16.95 13.94 -1.76
N ILE A 8 15.64 13.97 -1.54
CA ILE A 8 14.65 13.48 -2.50
C ILE A 8 14.16 14.67 -3.33
N ASN A 9 14.09 14.49 -4.64
CA ASN A 9 13.44 15.46 -5.53
C ASN A 9 12.12 14.88 -6.03
N LEU A 10 11.00 15.42 -5.52
CA LEU A 10 9.66 14.98 -5.89
C LEU A 10 9.32 15.26 -7.36
N GLN A 11 9.94 16.26 -8.00
CA GLN A 11 9.71 16.57 -9.42
C GLN A 11 10.13 15.44 -10.37
N ARG A 12 10.96 14.50 -9.88
CA ARG A 12 11.37 13.32 -10.65
C ARG A 12 10.40 12.15 -10.52
N LEU A 13 9.36 12.28 -9.71
CA LEU A 13 8.34 11.26 -9.47
C LEU A 13 7.05 11.73 -10.13
N SER A 14 6.68 11.12 -11.25
CA SER A 14 5.42 11.43 -11.92
C SER A 14 4.25 10.87 -11.10
N PRO A 15 3.21 11.67 -10.79
CA PRO A 15 1.98 11.19 -10.16
C PRO A 15 1.22 10.16 -11.02
N ASP A 16 1.33 10.26 -12.34
CA ASP A 16 0.59 9.42 -13.30
C ASP A 16 1.34 8.14 -13.68
N TYR A 17 2.45 7.84 -12.99
CA TYR A 17 3.26 6.67 -13.32
C TYR A 17 2.55 5.37 -12.91
N ASN A 18 2.25 4.54 -13.90
CA ASN A 18 1.50 3.29 -13.73
C ASN A 18 2.38 2.02 -13.79
N PHE A 19 3.71 2.13 -13.71
CA PHE A 19 4.63 0.98 -13.78
C PHE A 19 4.45 0.05 -15.02
N ASN A 20 3.84 0.55 -16.11
CA ASN A 20 3.47 -0.25 -17.29
C ASN A 20 2.58 -1.47 -16.95
N ILE A 21 1.74 -1.38 -15.91
CA ILE A 21 0.69 -2.35 -15.63
C ILE A 21 -0.65 -1.77 -16.10
N ASP A 22 -1.44 -2.60 -16.79
CA ASP A 22 -2.81 -2.26 -17.11
C ASP A 22 -3.71 -2.40 -15.87
N GLU A 23 -4.82 -1.66 -15.87
CA GLU A 23 -5.73 -1.56 -14.71
C GLU A 23 -6.38 -2.89 -14.37
N GLU A 24 -6.84 -3.64 -15.38
CA GLU A 24 -7.48 -4.96 -15.18
C GLU A 24 -6.53 -5.95 -14.51
N LYS A 25 -5.28 -6.01 -14.97
CA LYS A 25 -4.24 -6.86 -14.39
C LYS A 25 -3.86 -6.40 -12.99
N ALA A 26 -3.77 -5.10 -12.74
CA ALA A 26 -3.51 -4.56 -11.41
C ALA A 26 -4.61 -4.96 -10.42
N GLU A 27 -5.87 -4.79 -10.79
CA GLU A 27 -7.02 -5.21 -9.98
C GLU A 27 -7.01 -6.71 -9.72
N TYR A 28 -6.74 -7.52 -10.75
CA TYR A 28 -6.67 -8.97 -10.63
C TYR A 28 -5.59 -9.39 -9.62
N VAL A 29 -4.38 -8.85 -9.75
CA VAL A 29 -3.25 -9.16 -8.84
C VAL A 29 -3.58 -8.73 -7.41
N LEU A 30 -4.17 -7.55 -7.25
CA LEU A 30 -4.56 -7.03 -5.94
C LEU A 30 -5.60 -7.94 -5.27
N LYS A 31 -6.71 -8.23 -5.95
CA LYS A 31 -7.85 -8.98 -5.41
C LYS A 31 -7.50 -10.46 -5.17
N GLN A 32 -6.85 -11.11 -6.14
CA GLN A 32 -6.64 -12.57 -6.09
C GLN A 32 -5.41 -12.98 -5.29
N ASN A 33 -4.33 -12.20 -5.36
CA ASN A 33 -3.05 -12.60 -4.77
C ASN A 33 -2.74 -11.82 -3.49
N LEU A 34 -2.75 -10.50 -3.56
CA LEU A 34 -2.22 -9.66 -2.48
C LEU A 34 -3.17 -9.59 -1.28
N LYS A 35 -4.48 -9.40 -1.50
CA LYS A 35 -5.46 -9.36 -0.40
C LYS A 35 -5.49 -10.65 0.41
N LYS A 36 -5.49 -11.80 -0.27
CA LYS A 36 -5.47 -13.12 0.39
C LYS A 36 -4.22 -13.31 1.24
N ARG A 37 -3.04 -13.01 0.67
CA ARG A 37 -1.76 -13.11 1.38
C ARG A 37 -1.68 -12.13 2.56
N MET A 38 -2.19 -10.92 2.40
CA MET A 38 -2.24 -9.92 3.47
C MET A 38 -3.11 -10.40 4.64
N SER A 39 -4.29 -10.96 4.36
CA SER A 39 -5.18 -11.52 5.39
C SER A 39 -4.52 -12.64 6.19
N GLU A 40 -3.82 -13.57 5.51
CA GLU A 40 -3.07 -14.65 6.18
C GLU A 40 -1.96 -14.10 7.09
N LEU A 41 -1.20 -13.10 6.62
CA LEU A 41 -0.15 -12.47 7.41
C LEU A 41 -0.71 -11.70 8.60
N GLN A 42 -1.84 -11.00 8.43
CA GLN A 42 -2.53 -10.32 9.52
C GLN A 42 -3.00 -11.31 10.59
N TYR A 43 -3.59 -12.44 10.19
CA TYR A 43 -3.99 -13.50 11.11
C TYR A 43 -2.79 -14.04 11.91
N ARG A 44 -1.68 -14.31 11.23
CA ARG A 44 -0.45 -14.79 11.87
C ARG A 44 0.15 -13.77 12.84
N LEU A 45 0.20 -12.50 12.45
CA LEU A 45 0.67 -11.40 13.30
C LEU A 45 -0.18 -11.29 14.58
N TYR A 46 -1.50 -11.36 14.43
CA TYR A 46 -2.43 -11.33 15.54
C TYR A 46 -2.30 -12.56 16.45
N ALA A 47 -2.15 -13.75 15.89
CA ALA A 47 -1.98 -14.99 16.64
C ALA A 47 -0.63 -15.04 17.39
N GLU A 48 0.44 -14.50 16.80
CA GLU A 48 1.78 -14.49 17.40
C GLU A 48 1.85 -13.58 18.64
N ARG A 49 1.14 -12.44 18.66
CA ARG A 49 1.10 -11.45 19.76
C ARG A 49 2.47 -10.92 20.24
N LYS A 50 3.50 -10.98 19.39
CA LYS A 50 4.87 -10.53 19.74
C LYS A 50 5.27 -9.20 19.11
N LYS A 51 4.62 -8.81 18.02
CA LYS A 51 5.01 -7.67 17.19
C LYS A 51 3.79 -6.82 16.85
N GLY A 52 4.00 -5.51 16.74
CA GLY A 52 3.04 -4.56 16.21
C GLY A 52 3.44 -4.09 14.81
N LEU A 53 2.45 -3.68 14.01
CA LEU A 53 2.66 -3.08 12.70
C LEU A 53 2.02 -1.69 12.69
N LEU A 54 2.81 -0.66 12.38
CA LEU A 54 2.35 0.70 12.17
C LEU A 54 2.50 1.05 10.69
N ILE A 55 1.41 1.44 10.04
CA ILE A 55 1.40 1.91 8.65
C ILE A 55 1.00 3.39 8.69
N VAL A 56 1.82 4.25 8.08
CA VAL A 56 1.59 5.70 8.03
C VAL A 56 1.27 6.11 6.59
N PHE A 57 0.10 6.70 6.38
CA PHE A 57 -0.30 7.28 5.09
C PHE A 57 -0.16 8.81 5.14
N GLN A 58 0.71 9.36 4.29
CA GLN A 58 0.97 10.81 4.18
C GLN A 58 0.90 11.29 2.73
N GLY A 59 0.49 12.55 2.53
CA GLY A 59 -0.01 13.07 1.25
C GLY A 59 -0.87 14.32 1.46
N ILE A 60 -1.18 15.02 0.39
CA ILE A 60 -2.02 16.23 0.41
C ILE A 60 -3.51 15.88 0.58
N ASP A 61 -4.37 16.88 0.78
CA ASP A 61 -5.81 16.66 0.73
C ASP A 61 -6.21 16.04 -0.61
N THR A 62 -7.23 15.18 -0.61
CA THR A 62 -7.67 14.41 -1.79
C THR A 62 -6.63 13.48 -2.42
N SER A 63 -5.50 13.22 -1.76
CA SER A 63 -4.47 12.28 -2.25
C SER A 63 -4.86 10.79 -2.20
N GLY A 64 -6.08 10.47 -1.79
CA GLY A 64 -6.60 9.09 -1.77
C GLY A 64 -6.26 8.27 -0.53
N LYS A 65 -5.68 8.85 0.53
CA LYS A 65 -5.33 8.09 1.76
C LYS A 65 -6.52 7.36 2.37
N ASP A 66 -7.65 8.04 2.48
CA ASP A 66 -8.84 7.47 3.12
C ASP A 66 -9.42 6.32 2.30
N SER A 67 -9.46 6.46 0.98
CA SER A 67 -9.94 5.41 0.09
C SER A 67 -9.00 4.21 0.09
N THR A 68 -7.68 4.40 0.08
CA THR A 68 -6.70 3.30 0.18
C THR A 68 -6.87 2.50 1.47
N ILE A 69 -7.08 3.17 2.61
CA ILE A 69 -7.30 2.47 3.88
C ILE A 69 -8.57 1.62 3.82
N ARG A 70 -9.68 2.20 3.35
CA ARG A 70 -10.98 1.52 3.31
C ARG A 70 -11.02 0.38 2.30
N HIS A 71 -10.51 0.60 1.09
CA HIS A 71 -10.60 -0.36 0.00
C HIS A 71 -9.56 -1.48 0.09
N ASP A 72 -8.33 -1.18 0.52
CA ASP A 72 -7.21 -2.12 0.39
C ASP A 72 -6.75 -2.74 1.70
N ILE A 73 -6.81 -1.99 2.81
CA ILE A 73 -6.23 -2.41 4.11
C ILE A 73 -7.27 -3.03 5.04
N LEU A 74 -8.46 -2.43 5.11
CA LEU A 74 -9.51 -2.92 5.98
C LEU A 74 -10.22 -4.15 5.37
N PRO A 75 -10.69 -5.08 6.22
CA PRO A 75 -11.31 -6.32 5.76
C PRO A 75 -12.78 -6.18 5.32
N TYR A 76 -13.35 -4.96 5.28
CA TYR A 76 -14.76 -4.69 5.00
C TYR A 76 -15.01 -4.41 3.51
#